data_AF-A0A956DKA6-F1
#
_entry.id   AF-A0A956DKA6-F1
#
_cell.length_a   1.000
_cell.length_b   1.000
_cell.length_c   1.000
_cell.angle_alpha   90.00
_cell.angle_beta   90.00
_cell.angle_gamma   90.00
#
_symmetry.space_group_name_H-M   'P 1'
#
loop_
_entity.id
_entity.type
_entity.pdbx_description
1 polymer ?
#
loop_
_entity_poly.entity_id
_entity_poly.type
_entity_poly.pdbx_seq_one_letter_code
_entity_poly.pdbx_strand_id
1 'polypeptide(L)'
;MTSKYEPLTIEGHDALVEHLPEIFRRINEADLGRLVIINPILALEDVGVTLTPDLRSHLRRTVGFGAPRVRKIAGLRRDLKAQLRKYEGAALPESPRERAALIFDILKVAPRGERPEALTVEALRPYRDDHPLIQSLLDLGRLERGAITFEAKEAYERYRAQPMAHHPWLKSLRFREE
;
A
#
# COMPACT_ATOMS: atom_id res chain seq x y z
N MET A 1 1.74 -25.95 -0.97
CA MET A 1 2.50 -26.49 -2.12
C MET A 1 3.95 -26.22 -1.84
N THR A 2 4.78 -27.26 -1.85
CA THR A 2 6.19 -27.23 -1.47
C THR A 2 7.00 -26.56 -2.58
N SER A 3 7.61 -25.42 -2.26
CA SER A 3 8.63 -24.82 -3.11
C SER A 3 9.74 -25.85 -3.38
N LYS A 4 10.33 -25.86 -4.58
CA LYS A 4 11.48 -26.71 -4.89
C LYS A 4 12.70 -26.36 -4.03
N TYR A 5 12.70 -25.17 -3.43
CA TYR A 5 13.78 -24.64 -2.65
C TYR A 5 13.55 -24.84 -1.15
N GLU A 6 14.65 -24.96 -0.40
CA GLU A 6 14.58 -24.90 1.05
C GLU A 6 13.96 -23.57 1.51
N PRO A 7 13.08 -23.59 2.54
CA PRO A 7 12.45 -22.38 3.03
C PRO A 7 13.48 -21.37 3.54
N LEU A 8 13.43 -20.15 3.02
CA LEU A 8 14.19 -19.01 3.55
C LEU A 8 13.27 -18.21 4.46
N THR A 9 13.56 -18.21 5.76
CA THR A 9 12.82 -17.39 6.72
C THR A 9 13.48 -16.03 6.83
N ILE A 10 12.73 -14.97 6.51
CA ILE A 10 13.23 -13.59 6.52
C ILE A 10 12.51 -12.82 7.63
N GLU A 11 13.26 -12.55 8.70
CA GLU A 11 12.71 -11.92 9.90
C GLU A 11 12.69 -10.38 9.83
N GLY A 12 13.50 -9.78 8.96
CA GLY A 12 13.67 -8.33 8.87
C GLY A 12 14.13 -7.84 7.50
N HIS A 13 14.17 -6.52 7.34
CA HIS A 13 14.58 -5.88 6.08
C HIS A 13 16.04 -6.15 5.73
N ASP A 14 16.94 -6.15 6.71
CA ASP A 14 18.38 -6.37 6.46
C ASP A 14 18.62 -7.80 5.96
N ALA A 15 17.97 -8.80 6.58
CA ALA A 15 17.97 -10.18 6.10
C ALA A 15 17.36 -10.31 4.69
N LEU A 16 16.31 -9.54 4.39
CA LEU A 16 15.75 -9.52 3.04
C LEU A 16 16.78 -9.05 2.01
N VAL A 17 17.52 -7.97 2.33
CA VAL A 17 18.55 -7.38 1.48
C VAL A 17 19.71 -8.35 1.27
N GLU A 18 20.19 -8.99 2.34
CA GLU A 18 21.27 -9.99 2.30
C GLU A 18 20.93 -11.17 1.37
N HIS A 19 19.68 -11.61 1.38
CA HIS A 19 19.22 -12.73 0.58
C HIS A 19 18.68 -12.34 -0.81
N LEU A 20 18.71 -11.06 -1.20
CA LEU A 20 18.21 -10.63 -2.52
C LEU A 20 18.83 -11.39 -3.70
N PRO A 21 20.15 -11.65 -3.77
CA PRO A 21 20.73 -12.37 -4.90
C PRO A 21 20.15 -13.78 -5.05
N GLU A 22 20.03 -14.50 -3.94
CA GLU A 22 19.44 -15.85 -3.91
C GLU A 22 17.94 -15.82 -4.24
N ILE A 23 17.20 -14.85 -3.72
CA ILE A 23 15.78 -14.66 -4.03
C ILE A 23 15.58 -14.36 -5.53
N PHE A 24 16.39 -13.47 -6.10
CA PHE A 24 16.33 -13.12 -7.52
C PHE A 24 16.67 -14.30 -8.42
N ARG A 25 17.71 -15.08 -8.06
CA ARG A 25 18.04 -16.34 -8.75
C ARG A 25 16.84 -17.29 -8.77
N ARG A 26 16.19 -17.53 -7.62
CA ARG A 26 15.01 -18.40 -7.54
C ARG A 26 13.82 -17.88 -8.36
N ILE A 27 13.59 -16.57 -8.34
CA ILE A 27 12.51 -15.92 -9.12
C ILE A 27 12.78 -16.08 -10.62
N ASN A 28 14.02 -15.89 -11.05
CA ASN A 28 14.44 -16.03 -12.45
C ASN A 28 14.29 -17.49 -12.92
N GLU A 29 14.79 -18.45 -12.14
CA GLU A 29 14.71 -19.89 -12.44
C GLU A 29 13.27 -20.41 -12.51
N ALA A 30 12.41 -19.92 -11.61
CA ALA A 30 10.99 -20.27 -11.59
C ALA A 30 10.16 -19.48 -12.62
N ASP A 31 10.78 -18.60 -13.41
CA ASP A 31 10.14 -17.69 -14.38
C ASP A 31 9.02 -16.84 -13.75
N LEU A 32 9.15 -16.51 -12.46
CA LEU A 32 8.13 -15.78 -11.69
C LEU A 32 8.31 -14.27 -11.76
N GLY A 33 9.28 -13.78 -12.55
CA GLY A 33 9.61 -12.35 -12.59
C GLY A 33 8.41 -11.45 -12.95
N ARG A 34 7.54 -11.92 -13.84
CA ARG A 34 6.27 -11.26 -14.18
C ARG A 34 5.30 -11.18 -12.99
N LEU A 35 5.29 -12.19 -12.13
CA LEU A 35 4.35 -12.30 -11.02
C LEU A 35 4.74 -11.39 -9.85
N VAL A 36 6.00 -10.97 -9.77
CA VAL A 36 6.45 -9.96 -8.79
C VAL A 36 5.73 -8.62 -8.99
N ILE A 37 5.41 -8.25 -10.23
CA ILE A 37 4.64 -7.03 -10.55
C ILE A 37 3.18 -7.18 -10.10
N ILE A 38 2.61 -8.37 -10.25
CA ILE A 38 1.22 -8.69 -9.91
C ILE A 38 1.02 -8.71 -8.39
N ASN A 39 1.87 -9.48 -7.70
CA ASN A 39 1.90 -9.54 -6.24
C ASN A 39 3.29 -10.01 -5.78
N PRO A 40 4.15 -9.10 -5.29
CA PRO A 40 5.52 -9.43 -4.89
C PRO A 40 5.56 -10.37 -3.68
N ILE A 41 4.57 -10.30 -2.79
CA ILE A 41 4.51 -11.15 -1.60
C ILE A 41 4.25 -12.61 -1.99
N LEU A 42 3.27 -12.85 -2.84
CA LEU A 42 2.96 -14.20 -3.30
C LEU A 42 4.09 -14.77 -4.18
N ALA A 43 4.75 -13.93 -4.98
CA ALA A 43 5.93 -14.35 -5.75
C ALA A 43 7.12 -14.75 -4.88
N LEU A 44 7.36 -14.04 -3.76
CA LEU A 44 8.37 -14.42 -2.76
C LEU A 44 8.01 -15.76 -2.09
N GLU A 45 6.75 -15.94 -1.71
CA GLU A 45 6.27 -17.18 -1.09
C GLU A 45 6.41 -18.39 -2.03
N ASP A 46 6.16 -18.21 -3.34
CA ASP A 46 6.32 -19.26 -4.35
C ASP A 46 7.79 -19.74 -4.49
N VAL A 47 8.76 -18.86 -4.25
CA VAL A 47 10.20 -19.22 -4.22
C VAL A 47 10.70 -19.68 -2.85
N GLY A 48 9.77 -19.94 -1.93
CA GLY A 48 10.07 -20.50 -0.61
C GLY A 48 10.49 -19.46 0.43
N VAL A 49 10.26 -18.17 0.18
CA VAL A 49 10.51 -17.12 1.17
C VAL A 49 9.33 -17.02 2.14
N THR A 50 9.60 -17.18 3.43
CA THR A 50 8.63 -16.99 4.50
C THR A 50 8.87 -15.63 5.15
N LEU A 51 7.89 -14.72 5.01
CA LEU A 51 7.96 -13.35 5.54
C LEU A 51 7.19 -13.25 6.85
N THR A 52 7.71 -12.49 7.81
CA THR A 52 6.98 -12.15 9.04
C THR A 52 5.74 -11.27 8.73
N PRO A 53 4.71 -11.26 9.60
CA PRO A 53 3.53 -10.40 9.42
C PRO A 53 3.90 -8.92 9.28
N ASP A 54 4.88 -8.46 10.04
CA ASP A 54 5.35 -7.07 10.03
C ASP A 54 6.05 -6.73 8.71
N LEU A 55 6.92 -7.61 8.20
CA LEU A 55 7.59 -7.40 6.92
C LEU A 55 6.61 -7.47 5.74
N ARG A 56 5.60 -8.35 5.82
CA ARG A 56 4.52 -8.41 4.83
C ARG A 56 3.72 -7.10 4.81
N SER A 57 3.38 -6.55 5.97
CA SER A 57 2.71 -5.25 6.10
C SER A 57 3.57 -4.11 5.56
N HIS A 58 4.88 -4.14 5.86
CA HIS A 58 5.86 -3.18 5.36
C HIS A 58 5.96 -3.21 3.82
N LEU A 59 6.13 -4.38 3.21
CA LEU A 59 6.25 -4.55 1.76
C LEU A 59 4.99 -4.08 1.03
N ARG A 60 3.78 -4.40 1.54
CA ARG A 60 2.51 -3.88 0.99
C ARG A 60 2.49 -2.36 0.93
N ARG A 61 3.01 -1.69 1.97
CA ARG A 61 3.06 -0.23 2.02
C ARG A 61 4.15 0.33 1.11
N THR A 62 5.38 -0.22 1.19
CA THR A 62 6.58 0.29 0.51
C THR A 62 6.51 0.11 -1.00
N VAL A 63 6.15 -1.09 -1.47
CA VAL A 63 6.06 -1.38 -2.91
C VAL A 63 4.75 -0.84 -3.50
N GLY A 64 3.70 -0.70 -2.69
CA GLY A 64 2.45 -0.07 -3.11
C GLY A 64 2.59 1.40 -3.49
N PHE A 65 3.48 2.18 -2.86
CA PHE A 65 3.55 3.63 -3.10
C PHE A 65 4.91 4.14 -3.60
N GLY A 66 5.96 3.31 -3.60
CA GLY A 66 7.34 3.77 -3.81
C GLY A 66 7.88 4.52 -2.58
N ALA A 67 9.16 4.30 -2.24
CA ALA A 67 9.75 4.77 -0.98
C ALA A 67 9.58 6.28 -0.68
N PRO A 68 9.72 7.21 -1.65
CA PRO A 68 9.52 8.64 -1.40
C PRO A 68 8.07 8.98 -1.00
N ARG A 69 7.10 8.31 -1.61
CA ARG A 69 5.67 8.54 -1.34
C ARG A 69 5.26 7.94 0.00
N VAL A 70 5.80 6.78 0.38
CA VAL A 70 5.60 6.20 1.71
C VAL A 70 6.11 7.12 2.81
N ARG A 71 7.33 7.67 2.66
CA ARG A 71 7.86 8.64 3.62
C ARG A 71 6.96 9.87 3.72
N LYS A 72 6.46 10.37 2.58
CA LYS A 72 5.54 11.51 2.54
C LYS A 72 4.19 11.22 3.22
N ILE A 73 3.60 10.04 2.97
CA ILE A 73 2.36 9.58 3.63
C ILE A 73 2.60 9.45 5.14
N ALA A 74 3.69 8.82 5.56
CA ALA A 74 4.01 8.63 6.98
C ALA A 74 4.23 9.97 7.70
N GLY A 75 4.95 10.91 7.07
CA GLY A 75 5.13 12.27 7.58
C GLY A 75 3.79 12.99 7.72
N LEU A 76 2.99 13.03 6.65
CA LEU A 76 1.71 13.72 6.66
C LEU A 76 0.72 13.13 7.67
N ARG A 77 0.69 11.80 7.85
CA ARG A 77 -0.10 11.14 8.90
C ARG A 77 0.37 11.53 10.30
N ARG A 78 1.68 11.63 10.53
CA ARG A 78 2.25 12.06 11.81
C ARG A 78 1.86 13.50 12.11
N ASP A 79 2.00 14.38 11.13
CA ASP A 79 1.69 15.80 11.27
C ASP A 79 0.19 16.02 11.51
N LEU A 80 -0.67 15.35 10.75
CA LEU A 80 -2.12 15.36 10.97
C LEU A 80 -2.48 14.87 12.37
N LYS A 81 -1.91 13.74 12.83
CA LYS A 81 -2.15 13.25 14.20
C LYS A 81 -1.71 14.27 15.25
N ALA A 82 -0.56 14.94 15.06
CA ALA A 82 -0.09 15.96 15.97
C ALA A 82 -1.01 17.20 16.00
N GLN A 83 -1.52 17.62 14.84
CA GLN A 83 -2.45 18.73 14.74
C GLN A 83 -3.84 18.39 15.32
N LEU A 84 -4.33 17.17 15.10
CA LEU A 84 -5.62 16.70 15.60
C LEU A 84 -5.66 16.61 17.12
N ARG A 85 -4.53 16.36 17.80
CA ARG A 85 -4.45 16.39 19.28
C ARG A 85 -4.90 17.71 19.92
N LYS A 86 -4.97 18.81 19.15
CA LYS A 86 -5.49 20.10 19.62
C LYS A 86 -7.01 20.13 19.77
N TYR A 87 -7.70 19.11 19.26
CA TYR A 87 -9.15 19.01 19.26
C TYR A 87 -9.56 17.79 20.09
N GLU A 88 -10.45 18.00 21.04
CA GLU A 88 -10.94 16.93 21.90
C GLU A 88 -11.70 15.86 21.09
N GLY A 89 -11.41 14.59 21.35
CA GLY A 89 -12.03 13.46 20.64
C GLY A 89 -11.57 13.27 19.19
N ALA A 90 -10.64 14.07 18.69
CA ALA A 90 -10.20 14.00 17.30
C ALA A 90 -9.19 12.87 17.05
N ALA A 91 -9.47 12.08 16.02
CA ALA A 91 -8.56 11.06 15.49
C ALA A 91 -8.46 11.18 13.97
N LEU A 92 -7.40 10.59 13.40
CA LEU A 92 -7.27 10.51 11.95
C LEU A 92 -8.38 9.58 11.42
N PRO A 93 -9.22 10.02 10.47
CA PRO A 93 -10.39 9.26 10.07
C PRO A 93 -9.99 8.09 9.16
N GLU A 94 -10.43 6.88 9.50
CA GLU A 94 -10.19 5.65 8.75
C GLU A 94 -11.38 5.29 7.84
N SER A 95 -12.56 5.86 8.11
CA SER A 95 -13.78 5.65 7.32
C SER A 95 -14.42 6.96 6.83
N PRO A 96 -15.27 6.91 5.78
CA PRO A 96 -16.04 8.09 5.35
C PRO A 96 -16.95 8.67 6.45
N ARG A 97 -17.49 7.82 7.34
CA ARG A 97 -18.33 8.25 8.47
C ARG A 97 -17.51 9.01 9.51
N GLU A 98 -16.37 8.45 9.92
CA GLU A 98 -15.43 9.15 10.82
C GLU A 98 -14.95 10.46 10.23
N ARG A 99 -14.75 10.52 8.91
CA ARG A 99 -14.38 11.75 8.21
C ARG A 99 -15.49 12.80 8.31
N ALA A 100 -16.74 12.43 8.06
CA ALA A 100 -17.87 13.35 8.23
C ALA A 100 -17.98 13.85 9.68
N ALA A 101 -17.85 12.95 10.66
CA ALA A 101 -17.85 13.31 12.08
C ALA A 101 -16.70 14.27 12.43
N LEU A 102 -15.47 13.97 11.98
CA LEU A 102 -14.33 14.87 12.20
C LEU A 102 -14.61 16.27 11.63
N ILE A 103 -15.08 16.37 10.40
CA ILE A 103 -15.28 17.66 9.71
C ILE A 103 -16.40 18.48 10.36
N PHE A 104 -17.56 17.87 10.60
CA PHE A 104 -18.76 18.59 11.01
C PHE A 104 -18.93 18.65 12.54
N ASP A 105 -18.57 17.60 13.28
CA ASP A 105 -18.74 17.56 14.74
C ASP A 105 -17.55 18.14 15.49
N ILE A 106 -16.34 17.84 15.04
CA ILE A 106 -15.13 18.17 15.80
C ILE A 106 -14.56 19.50 15.31
N LEU A 107 -14.35 19.63 14.01
CA LEU A 107 -13.83 20.85 13.39
C LEU A 107 -14.91 21.92 13.18
N LYS A 108 -16.18 21.60 13.44
CA LYS A 108 -17.33 22.51 13.38
C LYS A 108 -17.46 23.26 12.04
N VAL A 109 -17.07 22.62 10.94
CA VAL A 109 -17.23 23.17 9.59
C VAL A 109 -18.72 23.16 9.22
N ALA A 110 -19.22 24.21 8.59
CA ALA A 110 -20.63 24.28 8.19
C ALA A 110 -20.92 23.42 6.95
N PRO A 111 -21.94 22.53 6.97
CA PRO A 111 -22.33 21.76 5.80
C PRO A 111 -22.91 22.67 4.71
N ARG A 112 -22.77 22.26 3.44
CA ARG A 112 -23.37 22.95 2.29
C ARG A 112 -24.73 22.32 1.99
N GLY A 113 -25.70 22.57 2.87
CA GLY A 113 -27.04 21.96 2.81
C GLY A 113 -27.25 20.91 3.92
N GLU A 114 -27.97 19.84 3.59
CA GLU A 114 -28.14 18.73 4.53
C GLU A 114 -26.79 18.11 4.88
N ARG A 115 -26.58 17.84 6.17
CA ARG A 115 -25.32 17.28 6.64
C ARG A 115 -25.19 15.83 6.17
N PRO A 116 -24.12 15.48 5.44
CA PRO A 116 -23.91 14.10 5.04
C PRO A 116 -23.40 13.26 6.22
N GLU A 117 -23.91 12.03 6.34
CA GLU A 117 -23.47 11.06 7.34
C GLU A 117 -22.09 10.44 7.02
N ALA A 118 -21.68 10.49 5.75
CA ALA A 118 -20.45 9.93 5.26
C ALA A 118 -19.85 10.85 4.20
N LEU A 119 -18.53 11.05 4.25
CA LEU A 119 -17.82 11.96 3.37
C LEU A 119 -16.59 11.28 2.77
N THR A 120 -16.56 11.16 1.45
CA THR A 120 -15.38 10.66 0.73
C THR A 120 -14.27 11.70 0.71
N VAL A 121 -13.05 11.30 0.29
CA VAL A 121 -11.94 12.26 0.12
C VAL A 121 -12.29 13.28 -0.96
N GLU A 122 -12.94 12.87 -2.04
CA GLU A 122 -13.34 13.74 -3.14
C GLU A 122 -14.38 14.77 -2.68
N ALA A 123 -15.34 14.33 -1.86
CA ALA A 123 -16.38 15.18 -1.31
C ALA A 123 -15.86 16.18 -0.25
N LEU A 124 -14.60 16.07 0.23
CA LEU A 124 -13.95 17.11 1.04
C LEU A 124 -13.61 18.37 0.24
N ARG A 125 -13.44 18.26 -1.09
CA ARG A 125 -12.88 19.35 -1.90
C ARG A 125 -13.63 20.69 -1.77
N PRO A 126 -14.97 20.74 -1.70
CA PRO A 126 -15.71 21.99 -1.50
C PRO A 126 -15.42 22.71 -0.17
N TYR A 127 -14.91 21.98 0.83
CA TYR A 127 -14.62 22.49 2.17
C TYR A 127 -13.14 22.85 2.37
N ARG A 128 -12.31 22.77 1.31
CA ARG A 128 -10.83 22.88 1.43
C ARG A 128 -10.37 24.15 2.14
N ASP A 129 -11.09 25.25 1.97
CA ASP A 129 -10.76 26.59 2.46
C ASP A 129 -11.41 26.87 3.83
N ASP A 130 -12.31 26.00 4.31
CA ASP A 130 -13.07 26.20 5.55
C ASP A 130 -12.27 25.84 6.81
N HIS A 131 -11.21 25.02 6.70
CA HIS A 131 -10.36 24.66 7.83
C HIS A 131 -8.95 24.20 7.38
N PRO A 132 -7.86 24.62 8.04
CA PRO A 132 -6.49 24.31 7.61
C PRO A 132 -6.15 22.81 7.53
N LEU A 133 -6.84 21.96 8.31
CA LEU A 133 -6.63 20.52 8.27
C LEU A 133 -7.26 19.81 7.06
N ILE A 134 -8.23 20.45 6.38
CA ILE A 134 -8.95 19.82 5.27
C ILE A 134 -8.03 19.62 4.08
N GLN A 135 -7.19 20.61 3.77
CA GLN A 135 -6.19 20.48 2.72
C GLN A 135 -5.22 19.33 3.00
N SER A 136 -4.75 19.19 4.23
CA SER A 136 -3.89 18.06 4.63
C SER A 136 -4.59 16.70 4.49
N LEU A 137 -5.88 16.61 4.82
CA LEU A 137 -6.68 15.38 4.62
C LEU A 137 -6.88 15.07 3.13
N LEU A 138 -7.10 16.08 2.29
CA LEU A 138 -7.18 15.95 0.84
C LEU A 138 -5.86 15.48 0.24
N ASP A 139 -4.74 16.05 0.67
CA ASP A 139 -3.41 15.65 0.23
C ASP A 139 -3.07 14.23 0.66
N LEU A 140 -3.43 13.84 1.89
CA LEU A 140 -3.28 12.46 2.36
C LEU A 140 -4.07 11.51 1.47
N GLY A 141 -5.36 11.77 1.26
CA GLY A 141 -6.20 10.92 0.43
C GLY A 141 -5.80 10.92 -1.06
N ARG A 142 -5.16 11.98 -1.57
CA ARG A 142 -4.54 12.00 -2.90
C ARG A 142 -3.28 11.14 -2.95
N LEU A 143 -2.45 11.20 -1.92
CA LEU A 143 -1.24 10.38 -1.84
C LEU A 143 -1.56 8.91 -1.63
N GLU A 144 -2.62 8.60 -0.89
CA GLU A 144 -3.14 7.24 -0.70
C GLU A 144 -3.87 6.71 -1.95
N ARG A 145 -4.34 7.58 -2.86
CA ARG A 145 -4.86 7.19 -4.17
C ARG A 145 -3.75 6.75 -5.13
N GLY A 146 -3.92 5.59 -5.76
CA GLY A 146 -2.96 5.06 -6.73
C GLY A 146 -1.78 4.33 -6.09
N ALA A 147 -2.03 3.64 -4.96
CA ALA A 147 -1.18 2.53 -4.60
C ALA A 147 -1.19 1.51 -5.74
N ILE A 148 -0.04 0.96 -6.12
CA ILE A 148 -0.01 -0.34 -6.80
C ILE A 148 -0.72 -1.30 -5.86
N THR A 149 -1.96 -1.62 -6.22
CA THR A 149 -2.77 -2.59 -5.48
C THR A 149 -2.30 -3.94 -5.94
N PHE A 150 -1.72 -4.73 -5.05
CA PHE A 150 -1.39 -6.11 -5.40
C PHE A 150 -2.68 -6.86 -5.63
N GLU A 151 -2.69 -7.62 -6.72
CA GLU A 151 -3.82 -8.47 -7.07
C GLU A 151 -4.05 -9.52 -5.97
N ALA A 152 -5.31 -9.87 -5.75
CA ALA A 152 -5.70 -10.91 -4.80
C ALA A 152 -5.13 -12.28 -5.22
N LYS A 153 -5.11 -13.24 -4.29
CA LYS A 153 -4.51 -14.57 -4.52
C LYS A 153 -5.13 -15.28 -5.74
N GLU A 154 -6.43 -15.13 -5.93
CA GLU A 154 -7.18 -15.73 -7.02
C GLU A 154 -6.75 -15.16 -8.39
N ALA A 155 -6.51 -13.84 -8.45
CA ALA A 155 -6.01 -13.18 -9.65
C ALA A 155 -4.53 -13.55 -9.91
N TYR A 156 -3.72 -13.63 -8.85
CA TYR A 156 -2.34 -14.09 -8.92
C TYR A 156 -2.23 -15.51 -9.50
N GLU A 157 -3.02 -16.45 -8.99
CA GLU A 157 -3.04 -17.85 -9.47
C GLU A 157 -3.48 -17.95 -10.93
N ARG A 158 -4.43 -17.09 -11.36
CA ARG A 158 -4.86 -17.00 -12.76
C ARG A 158 -3.71 -16.57 -13.67
N TYR A 159 -2.95 -15.54 -13.28
CA TYR A 159 -1.79 -15.06 -14.05
C TYR A 159 -0.60 -16.04 -14.01
N ARG A 160 -0.51 -16.85 -12.96
CA ARG A 160 0.46 -17.94 -12.87
C ARG A 160 0.12 -19.06 -13.86
N ALA A 161 -1.13 -19.52 -13.87
CA ALA A 161 -1.60 -20.62 -14.72
C ALA A 161 -1.69 -20.23 -16.21
N GLN A 162 -2.05 -18.99 -16.51
CA GLN A 162 -2.14 -18.46 -17.87
C GLN A 162 -1.25 -17.22 -17.99
N PRO A 163 -0.01 -17.39 -18.50
CA PRO A 163 0.87 -16.25 -18.78
C PRO A 163 0.17 -15.29 -19.74
N MET A 164 0.09 -14.00 -19.38
CA MET A 164 -0.60 -12.97 -20.17
C MET A 164 -0.18 -13.01 -21.66
N ALA A 165 -1.06 -13.52 -22.52
CA ALA A 165 -0.82 -13.58 -23.96
C ALA A 165 -0.64 -12.17 -24.59
N HIS A 166 -1.24 -11.16 -23.96
CA HIS A 166 -1.25 -9.77 -24.45
C HIS A 166 -0.03 -8.94 -24.04
N HIS A 167 0.86 -9.45 -23.18
CA HIS A 167 2.05 -8.73 -22.71
C HIS A 167 3.30 -9.62 -22.75
N PRO A 168 3.79 -9.98 -23.96
CA PRO A 168 4.91 -10.91 -24.13
C PRO A 168 6.21 -10.39 -23.50
N TRP A 169 6.40 -9.07 -23.40
CA TRP A 169 7.56 -8.43 -22.77
C TRP A 169 7.66 -8.71 -21.25
N LEU A 170 6.56 -9.07 -20.58
CA LEU A 170 6.61 -9.45 -19.17
C LEU A 170 7.38 -10.76 -18.94
N LYS A 171 7.40 -11.65 -19.94
CA LYS A 171 8.18 -12.90 -19.87
C LYS A 171 9.70 -12.66 -19.93
N SER A 172 10.13 -11.53 -20.50
CA SER A 172 11.55 -11.15 -20.54
C SER A 172 12.01 -10.45 -19.26
N LEU A 173 11.14 -10.23 -18.28
CA LEU A 173 11.56 -9.67 -16.99
C LEU A 173 12.45 -10.66 -16.25
N ARG A 174 13.65 -10.19 -15.93
CA ARG A 174 14.65 -10.88 -15.12
C ARG A 174 15.18 -9.89 -14.09
N PHE A 175 15.39 -10.36 -12.88
CA PHE A 175 16.05 -9.59 -11.83
C PHE A 175 17.56 -9.74 -11.98
N ARG A 176 18.31 -8.65 -11.84
CA ARG A 176 19.78 -8.71 -11.82
C ARG A 176 20.24 -9.29 -10.50
N GLU A 177 21.23 -10.18 -10.54
CA GLU A 177 21.77 -10.90 -9.39
C GLU A 177 23.02 -10.19 -8.79
N GLU A 178 23.23 -8.91 -9.14
CA GLU A 178 24.37 -8.08 -8.72
C GLU A 178 24.29 -7.60 -7.26
#